data_AF-A0A0R0K3Z3-F1
#
_entry.id   AF-A0A0R0K3Z3-F1
#
_cell.length_a   1.000
_cell.length_b   1.000
_cell.length_c   1.000
_cell.angle_alpha   90.00
_cell.angle_beta   90.00
_cell.angle_gamma   90.00
#
_symmetry.space_group_name_H-M   'P 1'
#
loop_
_entity.id
_entity.type
_entity.pdbx_description
1 polymer ?
#
loop_
_entity_poly.entity_id
_entity_poly.type
_entity_poly.pdbx_seq_one_letter_code
_entity_poly.pdbx_strand_id
1 'polypeptide(L)'
;MTVALSDIVVLRNLLRPLRDLNDAPSLCKYLESFYTLCKPVASTINTLARALYKVFCASLDPARKEMRQACFDYLSLGGLFSEGQVSLLSGLNPRPLSLVLHFFAVAIYSVGRLLLPFPSPKRMWIGVRLISSASGIILPIIKAEGVRQMFFTATVPTYYRIPPADA
;
A
#
# COMPACT_ATOMS: atom_id res chain seq x y z
N MET A 1 -9.56 2.95 11.23
CA MET A 1 -10.58 4.02 11.09
C MET A 1 -10.58 4.62 9.69
N THR A 2 -9.43 5.01 9.12
CA THR A 2 -9.33 5.64 7.78
C THR A 2 -10.06 4.87 6.68
N VAL A 3 -9.86 3.54 6.58
CA VAL A 3 -10.57 2.70 5.61
C VAL A 3 -12.09 2.79 5.79
N ALA A 4 -12.59 2.64 7.02
CA ALA A 4 -14.01 2.72 7.31
C ALA A 4 -14.63 4.10 6.98
N LEU A 5 -13.93 5.20 7.29
CA LEU A 5 -14.40 6.54 6.96
C LEU A 5 -14.40 6.78 5.44
N SER A 6 -13.37 6.32 4.73
CA SER A 6 -13.32 6.35 3.27
C SER A 6 -14.48 5.56 2.66
N ASP A 7 -14.74 4.36 3.17
CA ASP A 7 -15.82 3.49 2.71
C ASP A 7 -17.19 4.14 2.92
N ILE A 8 -17.42 4.80 4.06
CA ILE A 8 -18.66 5.55 4.33
C ILE A 8 -18.85 6.67 3.30
N VAL A 9 -17.81 7.43 2.95
CA VAL A 9 -17.91 8.50 1.95
C VAL A 9 -18.25 7.94 0.57
N VAL A 10 -17.57 6.88 0.13
CA VAL A 10 -17.85 6.22 -1.15
C VAL A 10 -19.27 5.67 -1.19
N LEU A 11 -19.69 4.97 -0.13
CA LEU A 11 -21.03 4.40 -0.02
C LEU A 11 -22.09 5.49 -0.04
N ARG A 12 -21.92 6.56 0.75
CA ARG A 12 -22.83 7.72 0.76
C ARG A 12 -23.01 8.30 -0.64
N ASN A 13 -21.92 8.52 -1.37
CA ASN A 13 -21.97 9.12 -2.71
C ASN A 13 -22.67 8.21 -3.73
N LEU A 14 -22.45 6.89 -3.64
CA LEU A 14 -23.13 5.93 -4.49
C LEU A 14 -24.62 5.80 -4.17
N LEU A 15 -25.00 5.89 -2.90
CA LEU A 15 -26.40 5.77 -2.48
C LEU A 15 -27.20 7.09 -2.57
N ARG A 16 -26.55 8.25 -2.65
CA ARG A 16 -27.20 9.57 -2.81
C ARG A 16 -28.30 9.64 -3.90
N PRO A 17 -28.11 9.07 -5.12
CA PRO A 17 -29.15 9.08 -6.15
C PRO A 17 -30.30 8.08 -5.93
N LEU A 18 -30.15 7.11 -5.01
CA LEU A 18 -31.14 6.07 -4.76
C LEU A 18 -32.26 6.61 -3.86
N ARG A 19 -33.48 6.71 -4.41
CA ARG A 19 -34.65 7.24 -3.68
C ARG A 19 -35.37 6.20 -2.84
N ASP A 20 -35.27 4.93 -3.22
CA ASP A 20 -35.90 3.80 -2.54
C ASP A 20 -34.85 2.71 -2.27
N LEU A 21 -34.59 2.44 -0.99
CA LEU A 21 -33.68 1.37 -0.57
C LEU A 21 -34.31 -0.03 -0.70
N ASN A 22 -35.62 -0.12 -0.96
CA ASN A 22 -36.31 -1.39 -1.22
C ASN A 22 -36.20 -1.84 -2.68
N ASP A 23 -35.71 -0.99 -3.58
CA ASP A 23 -35.40 -1.35 -4.96
C ASP A 23 -34.09 -2.18 -5.01
N ALA A 24 -34.23 -3.48 -4.69
CA ALA A 24 -33.11 -4.41 -4.58
C ALA A 24 -32.21 -4.46 -5.85
N PRO A 25 -32.74 -4.47 -7.09
CA PRO A 25 -31.91 -4.38 -8.30
C PRO A 25 -31.01 -3.13 -8.33
N SER A 26 -31.54 -1.95 -8.05
CA SER A 26 -30.77 -0.71 -8.04
C SER A 26 -29.76 -0.67 -6.90
N LEU A 27 -30.17 -1.08 -5.70
CA LEU A 27 -29.28 -1.17 -4.53
C LEU A 27 -28.10 -2.10 -4.81
N CYS A 28 -28.34 -3.28 -5.38
CA CYS A 28 -27.29 -4.23 -5.73
C CYS A 28 -26.26 -3.62 -6.68
N LYS A 29 -26.71 -2.91 -7.73
CA LYS A 29 -25.82 -2.24 -8.70
C LYS A 29 -24.91 -1.18 -8.05
N TYR A 30 -25.41 -0.42 -7.09
CA TYR A 30 -24.61 0.53 -6.33
C TYR A 30 -23.63 -0.18 -5.39
N LEU A 31 -24.05 -1.25 -4.71
CA LEU A 31 -23.18 -2.04 -3.84
C LEU A 31 -22.05 -2.74 -4.59
N GLU A 32 -22.30 -3.28 -5.79
CA GLU A 32 -21.24 -3.81 -6.67
C GLU A 32 -20.18 -2.75 -7.00
N SER A 33 -20.65 -1.52 -7.23
CA SER A 33 -19.78 -0.37 -7.50
C SER A 33 -18.98 0.01 -6.25
N PHE A 34 -19.61 -0.02 -5.07
CA PHE A 34 -18.97 0.19 -3.77
C PHE A 34 -17.83 -0.82 -3.54
N TYR A 35 -18.10 -2.12 -3.69
CA TYR A 35 -17.08 -3.17 -3.51
C TYR A 35 -15.89 -3.03 -4.46
N THR A 36 -16.07 -2.33 -5.57
CA THR A 36 -15.00 -2.06 -6.52
C THR A 36 -14.19 -0.83 -6.14
N LEU A 37 -14.88 0.21 -5.66
CA LEU A 37 -14.29 1.50 -5.33
C LEU A 37 -13.61 1.54 -3.96
N CYS A 38 -14.05 0.73 -2.99
CA CYS A 38 -13.40 0.63 -1.68
C CYS A 38 -12.06 -0.13 -1.74
N LYS A 39 -11.93 -1.09 -2.67
CA LYS A 39 -10.78 -2.00 -2.78
C LYS A 39 -9.43 -1.28 -2.81
N PRO A 40 -9.16 -0.26 -3.64
CA PRO A 40 -7.83 0.34 -3.74
C PRO A 40 -7.32 0.94 -2.44
N VAL A 41 -8.18 1.68 -1.71
CA VAL A 41 -7.82 2.31 -0.44
C VAL A 41 -7.59 1.24 0.63
N ALA A 42 -8.54 0.32 0.79
CA ALA A 42 -8.44 -0.78 1.75
C ALA A 42 -7.20 -1.64 1.47
N SER A 43 -7.01 -2.01 0.21
CA SER A 43 -5.89 -2.82 -0.27
C SER A 43 -4.54 -2.17 -0.01
N THR A 44 -4.39 -0.88 -0.31
CA THR A 44 -3.12 -0.16 -0.09
C THR A 44 -2.79 -0.09 1.40
N ILE A 45 -3.77 0.28 2.23
CA ILE A 45 -3.58 0.42 3.69
C ILE A 45 -3.30 -0.95 4.32
N ASN A 46 -4.03 -1.99 3.93
CA ASN A 46 -3.82 -3.35 4.42
C ASN A 46 -2.45 -3.89 3.99
N THR A 47 -2.05 -3.63 2.74
CA THR A 47 -0.74 -4.00 2.21
C THR A 47 0.38 -3.35 2.99
N LEU A 48 0.26 -2.04 3.21
CA LEU A 48 1.24 -1.25 3.95
C LEU A 48 1.37 -1.74 5.38
N ALA A 49 0.24 -1.93 6.08
CA ALA A 49 0.22 -2.42 7.44
C ALA A 49 0.89 -3.79 7.56
N ARG A 50 0.59 -4.73 6.65
CA ARG A 50 1.20 -6.06 6.63
C ARG A 50 2.70 -6.00 6.33
N ALA A 51 3.11 -5.18 5.37
CA ALA A 51 4.51 -5.01 5.01
C ALA A 51 5.32 -4.42 6.16
N LEU A 52 4.86 -3.29 6.73
CA LEU A 52 5.51 -2.64 7.87
C LEU A 52 5.53 -3.53 9.11
N TYR A 53 4.46 -4.29 9.38
CA TYR A 53 4.49 -5.29 10.45
C TYR A 53 5.60 -6.31 10.25
N LYS A 54 5.77 -6.85 9.04
CA LYS A 54 6.84 -7.81 8.73
C LYS A 54 8.24 -7.21 8.82
N VAL A 55 8.39 -5.93 8.48
CA VAL A 55 9.65 -5.18 8.58
C VAL A 55 10.00 -4.87 10.04
N PHE A 56 9.04 -4.41 10.84
CA PHE A 56 9.30 -3.90 12.19
C PHE A 56 9.22 -4.96 13.30
N CYS A 57 8.51 -6.06 13.08
CA CYS A 57 8.42 -7.16 14.03
C CYS A 57 9.82 -7.73 14.35
N ALA A 58 10.06 -7.99 15.64
CA ALA A 58 11.35 -8.48 16.11
C ALA A 58 11.74 -9.78 15.39
N SER A 59 13.01 -9.86 15.00
CA SER A 59 13.55 -11.01 14.29
C SER A 59 14.96 -11.34 14.76
N LEU A 60 15.28 -12.64 14.78
CA LEU A 60 16.64 -13.13 14.93
C LEU A 60 17.44 -13.05 13.61
N ASP A 61 16.77 -12.87 12.47
CA ASP A 61 17.41 -12.77 11.17
C ASP A 61 18.11 -11.41 11.00
N PRO A 62 19.45 -11.38 10.81
CA PRO A 62 20.19 -10.14 10.59
C PRO A 62 19.63 -9.30 9.45
N ALA A 63 19.15 -9.92 8.37
CA ALA A 63 18.61 -9.19 7.22
C ALA A 63 17.35 -8.37 7.59
N ARG A 64 16.48 -8.91 8.46
CA ARG A 64 15.30 -8.18 8.94
C ARG A 64 15.67 -7.08 9.93
N LYS A 65 16.71 -7.27 10.75
CA LYS A 65 17.22 -6.20 11.63
C LYS A 65 17.77 -5.03 10.83
N GLU A 66 18.57 -5.31 9.80
CA GLU A 66 19.09 -4.29 8.89
C GLU A 66 17.98 -3.56 8.14
N MET A 67 16.99 -4.30 7.60
CA MET A 67 15.85 -3.71 6.90
C MET A 67 15.04 -2.75 7.80
N ARG A 68 14.83 -3.11 9.07
CA ARG A 68 14.19 -2.23 10.06
C ARG A 68 15.00 -0.96 10.29
N GLN A 69 16.30 -1.08 10.54
CA GLN A 69 17.16 0.07 10.77
C GLN A 69 17.23 0.98 9.52
N ALA A 70 17.33 0.38 8.34
CA ALA A 70 17.32 1.11 7.08
C ALA A 70 15.99 1.83 6.82
N CYS A 71 14.86 1.27 7.23
CA CYS A 71 13.58 1.96 7.13
C CYS A 71 13.56 3.25 7.98
N PHE A 72 14.06 3.19 9.23
CA PHE A 72 14.17 4.39 10.08
C PHE A 72 15.14 5.42 9.51
N ASP A 73 16.31 4.98 9.05
CA ASP A 73 17.31 5.90 8.52
C ASP A 73 16.85 6.52 7.19
N TYR A 74 16.15 5.76 6.35
CA TYR A 74 15.52 6.25 5.10
C TYR A 74 14.45 7.30 5.38
N LEU A 75 13.57 7.05 6.36
CA LEU A 75 12.56 8.02 6.81
C LEU A 75 13.21 9.29 7.39
N SER A 76 14.35 9.15 8.03
CA SER A 76 15.09 10.27 8.65
C SER A 76 15.76 11.20 7.62
N LEU A 77 15.85 10.80 6.34
CA LEU A 77 16.37 11.66 5.26
C LEU A 77 15.41 12.82 4.93
N GLY A 78 14.13 12.74 5.31
CA GLY A 78 13.15 13.79 5.06
C GLY A 78 12.76 13.95 3.58
N GLY A 79 11.99 14.99 3.29
CA GLY A 79 11.49 15.31 1.94
C GLY A 79 10.79 14.12 1.28
N LEU A 80 11.10 13.87 0.01
CA LEU A 80 10.52 12.79 -0.80
C LEU A 80 10.63 11.39 -0.16
N PHE A 81 11.67 11.12 0.63
CA PHE A 81 11.89 9.82 1.28
C PHE A 81 10.91 9.57 2.44
N SER A 82 10.48 10.65 3.11
CA SER A 82 9.54 10.59 4.23
C SER A 82 8.10 10.87 3.79
N GLU A 83 7.88 11.95 3.04
CA GLU A 83 6.57 12.43 2.62
C GLU A 83 5.74 11.37 1.90
N GLY A 84 6.35 10.61 0.97
CA GLY A 84 5.65 9.57 0.24
C GLY A 84 5.20 8.41 1.14
N GLN A 85 6.06 7.95 2.05
CA GLN A 85 5.70 6.90 3.02
C GLN A 85 4.67 7.39 4.04
N VAL A 86 4.82 8.61 4.55
CA VAL A 86 3.87 9.24 5.48
C VAL A 86 2.52 9.50 4.81
N SER A 87 2.50 9.87 3.53
CA SER A 87 1.26 10.05 2.76
C SER A 87 0.52 8.74 2.52
N LEU A 88 1.24 7.63 2.36
CA LEU A 88 0.65 6.29 2.30
C LEU A 88 0.12 5.83 3.67
N LEU A 89 0.91 6.06 4.73
CA LEU A 89 0.55 5.72 6.12
C LEU A 89 -0.68 6.48 6.63
N SER A 90 -0.78 7.76 6.30
CA SER A 90 -1.93 8.60 6.65
C SER A 90 -3.18 8.28 5.82
N GLY A 91 -3.03 7.50 4.74
CA GLY A 91 -4.12 7.22 3.80
C GLY A 91 -4.51 8.42 2.93
N LEU A 92 -3.71 9.49 2.90
CA LEU A 92 -3.96 10.69 2.09
C LEU A 92 -3.70 10.46 0.60
N ASN A 93 -2.78 9.54 0.26
CA ASN A 93 -2.49 9.20 -1.13
C ASN A 93 -2.24 7.69 -1.28
N PRO A 94 -3.29 6.85 -1.16
CA PRO A 94 -3.17 5.40 -1.22
C PRO A 94 -2.91 4.94 -2.67
N ARG A 95 -1.69 5.14 -3.16
CA ARG A 95 -1.23 4.69 -4.48
C ARG A 95 -0.36 3.44 -4.34
N PRO A 96 -0.84 2.25 -4.76
CA PRO A 96 -0.07 1.00 -4.66
C PRO A 96 1.30 1.07 -5.33
N LEU A 97 1.42 1.76 -6.46
CA LEU A 97 2.71 1.95 -7.12
C LEU A 97 3.71 2.71 -6.26
N SER A 98 3.27 3.77 -5.57
CA SER A 98 4.11 4.52 -4.64
C SER A 98 4.58 3.63 -3.48
N LEU A 99 3.69 2.78 -2.96
CA LEU A 99 4.02 1.81 -1.91
C LEU A 99 5.12 0.86 -2.36
N VAL A 100 4.97 0.26 -3.54
CA VAL A 100 5.96 -0.68 -4.08
C VAL A 100 7.30 0.02 -4.31
N LEU A 101 7.29 1.22 -4.88
CA LEU A 101 8.50 2.01 -5.12
C LEU A 101 9.24 2.34 -3.82
N HIS A 102 8.54 2.85 -2.80
CA HIS A 102 9.17 3.15 -1.51
C HIS A 102 9.68 1.90 -0.79
N PHE A 103 8.96 0.78 -0.89
CA PHE A 103 9.39 -0.47 -0.28
C PHE A 103 10.72 -0.97 -0.90
N PHE A 104 10.83 -0.96 -2.23
CA PHE A 104 12.09 -1.31 -2.90
C PHE A 104 13.17 -0.26 -2.70
N ALA A 105 12.84 1.04 -2.61
CA ALA A 105 13.80 2.09 -2.33
C ALA A 105 14.45 1.90 -0.95
N VAL A 106 13.68 1.54 0.09
CA VAL A 106 14.22 1.18 1.40
C VAL A 106 15.11 -0.04 1.32
N ALA A 107 14.72 -1.06 0.54
CA ALA A 107 15.52 -2.27 0.37
C ALA A 107 16.87 -1.99 -0.31
N ILE A 108 16.88 -1.20 -1.40
CA ILE A 108 18.10 -0.78 -2.10
C ILE A 108 18.97 0.10 -1.20
N TYR A 109 18.37 1.06 -0.50
CA TYR A 109 19.06 1.90 0.48
C TYR A 109 19.73 1.06 1.57
N SER A 110 19.03 0.04 2.07
CA SER A 110 19.59 -0.89 3.05
C SER A 110 20.79 -1.68 2.52
N VAL A 111 20.73 -2.15 1.26
CA VAL A 111 21.86 -2.82 0.62
C VAL A 111 23.04 -1.86 0.45
N GLY A 112 22.79 -0.63 0.01
CA GLY A 112 23.82 0.40 -0.10
C GLY A 112 24.53 0.67 1.23
N ARG A 113 23.77 0.86 2.31
CA ARG A 113 24.31 1.03 3.67
C ARG A 113 25.15 -0.15 4.14
N LEU A 114 24.77 -1.36 3.76
CA LEU A 114 25.46 -2.58 4.15
C LEU A 114 26.77 -2.77 3.38
N LEU A 115 26.82 -2.36 2.12
CA LEU A 115 27.99 -2.52 1.26
C LEU A 115 29.02 -1.39 1.40
N LEU A 116 28.63 -0.22 1.89
CA LEU A 116 29.54 0.91 2.10
C LEU A 116 30.22 0.87 3.48
N PRO A 117 31.45 1.39 3.63
CA PRO A 117 32.36 1.80 2.55
C PRO A 117 33.04 0.62 1.82
N PHE A 118 33.11 -0.56 2.45
CA PHE A 118 33.75 -1.75 1.87
C PHE A 118 32.79 -2.95 1.83
N PRO A 119 32.53 -3.52 0.64
CA PRO A 119 31.71 -4.71 0.52
C PRO A 119 32.51 -5.92 1.01
N SER A 120 32.00 -6.65 2.00
CA SER A 120 32.53 -7.95 2.41
C SER A 120 31.60 -9.08 1.95
N PRO A 121 32.09 -10.31 1.70
CA PRO A 121 31.25 -11.43 1.30
C PRO A 121 30.08 -11.67 2.27
N LYS A 122 30.31 -11.49 3.58
CA LYS A 122 29.27 -11.57 4.63
C LYS A 122 28.20 -10.49 4.46
N ARG A 123 28.60 -9.25 4.19
CA ARG A 123 27.69 -8.11 3.94
C ARG A 123 26.89 -8.33 2.66
N MET A 124 27.53 -8.77 1.58
CA MET A 124 26.86 -9.09 0.33
C MET A 124 25.82 -10.20 0.50
N TRP A 125 26.15 -11.25 1.26
CA TRP A 125 25.20 -12.33 1.59
C TRP A 125 23.99 -11.82 2.37
N ILE A 126 24.19 -10.97 3.38
CA ILE A 126 23.09 -10.34 4.12
C ILE A 126 22.24 -9.46 3.18
N GLY A 127 22.87 -8.74 2.24
CA GLY A 127 22.17 -7.93 1.25
C GLY A 127 21.28 -8.76 0.32
N VAL A 128 21.77 -9.90 -0.18
CA VAL A 128 20.97 -10.85 -0.98
C VAL A 128 19.79 -11.38 -0.16
N ARG A 129 20.02 -11.77 1.09
CA ARG A 129 18.95 -12.21 2.00
C ARG A 129 17.92 -11.11 2.28
N LEU A 130 18.36 -9.85 2.33
CA LEU A 130 17.47 -8.70 2.50
C LEU A 130 16.55 -8.51 1.30
N ILE A 131 17.10 -8.51 0.08
CA ILE A 131 16.29 -8.39 -1.15
C ILE A 131 15.32 -9.58 -1.27
N SER A 132 15.77 -10.80 -0.95
CA SER A 132 14.92 -11.99 -0.91
C SER A 132 13.79 -11.85 0.11
N SER A 133 14.09 -11.37 1.33
CA SER A 133 13.11 -11.13 2.38
C SER A 133 12.10 -10.04 1.99
N ALA A 134 12.57 -8.94 1.43
CA ALA A 134 11.74 -7.85 0.93
C ALA A 134 10.77 -8.35 -0.16
N SER A 135 11.30 -9.09 -1.14
CA SER A 135 10.51 -9.69 -2.21
C SER A 135 9.47 -10.69 -1.68
N GLY A 136 9.86 -11.52 -0.70
CA GLY A 136 8.99 -12.46 0.00
C GLY A 136 7.90 -11.80 0.86
N ILE A 137 8.03 -10.51 1.19
CA ILE A 137 6.98 -9.73 1.85
C ILE A 137 6.07 -9.12 0.80
N ILE A 138 6.61 -8.39 -0.19
CA ILE A 138 5.81 -7.56 -1.09
C ILE A 138 5.07 -8.38 -2.15
N LEU A 139 5.71 -9.40 -2.74
CA LEU A 139 5.11 -10.17 -3.85
C LEU A 139 3.86 -10.94 -3.42
N PRO A 140 3.83 -11.65 -2.27
CA PRO A 140 2.61 -12.30 -1.81
C PRO A 140 1.49 -11.32 -1.50
N ILE A 141 1.82 -10.12 -1.01
CA ILE A 141 0.82 -9.10 -0.71
C ILE A 141 0.23 -8.55 -2.01
N ILE A 142 1.05 -8.17 -3.00
CA ILE A 142 0.59 -7.74 -4.33
C ILE A 142 -0.30 -8.80 -4.97
N LYS A 143 0.10 -10.09 -4.88
CA LYS A 143 -0.67 -11.20 -5.44
C LYS A 143 -2.04 -11.37 -4.76
N ALA A 144 -2.09 -11.26 -3.43
CA ALA A 144 -3.33 -11.41 -2.66
C ALA A 144 -4.33 -10.28 -2.92
N GLU A 145 -3.84 -9.08 -3.15
CA GLU A 145 -4.64 -7.88 -3.36
C GLU A 145 -5.07 -7.67 -4.83
N GLY A 146 -4.35 -8.32 -5.75
CA GLY A 146 -4.65 -8.29 -7.17
C GLY A 146 -3.91 -7.18 -7.91
N VAL A 147 -2.98 -7.58 -8.79
CA VAL A 147 -2.14 -6.69 -9.60
C VAL A 147 -3.00 -5.69 -10.39
N ARG A 148 -4.08 -6.16 -11.01
CA ARG A 148 -4.94 -5.30 -11.83
C ARG A 148 -5.64 -4.24 -10.99
N GLN A 149 -6.14 -4.61 -9.82
CA GLN A 149 -6.85 -3.73 -8.91
C GLN A 149 -5.93 -2.65 -8.34
N MET A 150 -4.69 -3.03 -8.01
CA MET A 150 -3.67 -2.13 -7.48
C MET A 150 -3.15 -1.11 -8.51
N PHE A 151 -2.85 -1.55 -9.73
CA PHE A 151 -2.17 -0.70 -10.72
C PHE A 151 -3.11 -0.07 -11.75
N PHE A 152 -4.30 -0.64 -11.97
CA PHE A 152 -5.21 -0.22 -13.03
C PHE A 152 -6.61 0.13 -12.52
N THR A 153 -6.71 0.74 -11.34
CA THR A 153 -8.00 1.16 -10.73
C THR A 153 -8.83 2.06 -11.66
N ALA A 154 -8.19 2.97 -12.40
CA ALA A 154 -8.88 3.88 -13.33
C ALA A 154 -9.54 3.18 -14.52
N THR A 155 -9.21 1.91 -14.77
CA THR A 155 -9.83 1.13 -15.85
C THR A 155 -11.15 0.50 -15.46
N VAL A 156 -11.60 0.66 -14.21
CA VAL A 156 -12.83 0.01 -13.74
C VAL A 156 -14.05 0.89 -14.03
N PRO A 157 -15.01 0.44 -14.89
CA PRO A 157 -16.13 1.26 -15.36
C PRO A 157 -17.01 1.86 -14.25
N THR A 158 -16.99 1.29 -13.06
CA THR A 158 -17.76 1.74 -11.90
C THR A 158 -17.29 3.09 -11.36
N TYR A 159 -16.08 3.54 -11.67
CA TYR A 159 -15.58 4.87 -11.29
C TYR A 159 -16.47 6.00 -11.85
N TYR A 160 -17.05 5.80 -13.03
CA TYR A 160 -17.92 6.78 -13.69
C TYR A 160 -19.36 6.80 -13.17
N ARG A 161 -19.74 5.92 -12.22
CA ARG A 161 -21.09 5.90 -11.63
C ARG A 161 -21.25 6.85 -10.45
N ILE A 162 -20.16 7.44 -9.96
CA ILE A 162 -20.21 8.43 -8.88
C ILE A 162 -20.76 9.72 -9.49
N PRO A 163 -21.90 10.25 -9.01
CA PRO A 163 -22.37 11.56 -9.44
C PRO A 163 -21.29 12.61 -9.11
N PRO A 164 -21.08 13.65 -9.96
CA PRO A 164 -20.16 14.73 -9.63
C PRO A 164 -20.49 15.28 -8.23
N ALA A 165 -19.45 15.48 -7.42
CA ALA A 165 -19.59 16.22 -6.18
C ALA A 165 -19.96 17.66 -6.58
N ASP A 166 -21.19 18.04 -6.28
CA ASP A 166 -21.71 19.41 -6.30
C ASP A 166 -22.22 19.94 -7.66
N ALA A 167 -23.54 19.84 -7.81
CA ALA A 167 -24.42 20.97 -8.15
C ALA A 167 -25.28 21.28 -6.91
#